data_AF-A0A6V8CFI9-F1
#
_entry.id   AF-A0A6V8CFI9-F1
#
_cell.length_a   1.000
_cell.length_b   1.000
_cell.length_c   1.000
_cell.angle_alpha   90.00
_cell.angle_beta   90.00
_cell.angle_gamma   90.00
#
_symmetry.space_group_name_H-M   'P 1'
#
loop_
_entity.id
_entity.type
_entity.pdbx_description
1 polymer ?
#
loop_
_entity_poly.entity_id
_entity_poly.type
_entity_poly.pdbx_seq_one_letter_code
_entity_poly.pdbx_strand_id
1 'polypeptide(L)'
;EEAAAAAEKEAKAKKPASTKEAKKQEELERVKERAKQIDFKVIGQASSTELKEEVKKGATTLEVANAADFEEQGSASIQDGKGTTRISWTGKDGNALTGVTGVTRVFAASATLRAQDDLQVIKGIGPFIEEKLNALGITTYRQIANMTAKLEDEVNEAIEFFPGRVKRDQWVAQAKILLGEDAKLDEKALKQAEELERIAQKAEKIDFATLGVASASEKDDLKAIKGIGPFIEEKLNALGIFTFEQVSKMTPEIEEEVNVAIEFFPGRVKRDEWAKQAKTMHEDKA
;
A
#
# COMPACT_ATOMS: atom_id res chain seq x y z
N GLU A 1 7.14 49.19 2.42
CA GLU A 1 7.17 48.01 3.32
C GLU A 1 6.03 47.03 3.06
N GLU A 2 4.80 47.52 2.84
CA GLU A 2 3.60 46.69 2.64
C GLU A 2 3.59 45.85 1.34
N ALA A 3 4.21 46.33 0.26
CA ALA A 3 4.30 45.59 -1.01
C ALA A 3 5.30 44.41 -0.97
N ALA A 4 6.34 44.49 -0.12
CA ALA A 4 7.31 43.41 0.03
C ALA A 4 6.74 42.27 0.91
N ALA A 5 5.95 42.61 1.93
CA ALA A 5 5.28 41.64 2.79
C ALA A 5 4.12 40.90 2.09
N ALA A 6 3.48 41.53 1.09
CA ALA A 6 2.45 40.89 0.26
C ALA A 6 3.05 39.88 -0.74
N ALA A 7 4.18 40.23 -1.37
CA ALA A 7 4.89 39.34 -2.30
C ALA A 7 5.48 38.09 -1.61
N GLU A 8 5.92 38.23 -0.36
CA GLU A 8 6.44 37.10 0.42
C GLU A 8 5.32 36.15 0.91
N LYS A 9 4.10 36.67 1.11
CA LYS A 9 2.90 35.85 1.40
C LYS A 9 2.36 35.13 0.16
N GLU A 10 2.41 35.74 -1.03
CA GLU A 10 2.03 35.07 -2.29
C GLU A 10 3.05 34.02 -2.74
N ALA A 11 4.35 34.24 -2.50
CA ALA A 11 5.40 33.27 -2.83
C ALA A 11 5.38 32.02 -1.93
N LYS A 12 4.93 32.14 -0.68
CA LYS A 12 4.75 31.00 0.24
C LYS A 12 3.47 30.19 0.00
N ALA A 13 2.45 30.76 -0.65
CA ALA A 13 1.18 30.08 -0.90
C ALA A 13 1.18 29.14 -2.12
N LYS A 14 2.11 29.31 -3.08
CA LYS A 14 2.12 28.55 -4.36
C LYS A 14 3.14 27.41 -4.48
N LYS A 15 3.97 27.13 -3.46
CA LYS A 15 5.09 26.16 -3.55
C LYS A 15 5.03 24.82 -2.77
N PRO A 16 3.97 24.41 -2.04
CA PRO A 16 3.94 23.05 -1.47
C PRO A 16 3.50 21.96 -2.46
N ALA A 17 2.57 22.26 -3.38
CA ALA A 17 1.91 21.25 -4.22
C ALA A 17 2.83 20.67 -5.31
N SER A 18 3.59 21.51 -6.01
CA SER A 18 4.45 21.07 -7.13
C SER A 18 5.54 20.10 -6.69
N THR A 19 6.03 20.22 -5.46
CA THR A 19 7.11 19.36 -4.94
C THR A 19 6.58 17.99 -4.53
N LYS A 20 5.38 17.92 -3.95
CA LYS A 20 4.76 16.65 -3.55
C LYS A 20 4.31 15.85 -4.77
N GLU A 21 3.71 16.49 -5.76
CA GLU A 21 3.31 15.86 -7.03
C GLU A 21 4.53 15.40 -7.83
N ALA A 22 5.60 16.21 -7.89
CA ALA A 22 6.84 15.80 -8.55
C ALA A 22 7.48 14.57 -7.87
N LYS A 23 7.55 14.55 -6.53
CA LYS A 23 8.05 13.38 -5.78
C LYS A 23 7.19 12.14 -6.03
N LYS A 24 5.87 12.31 -6.04
CA LYS A 24 4.91 11.24 -6.33
C LYS A 24 5.16 10.65 -7.72
N GLN A 25 5.35 11.50 -8.74
CA GLN A 25 5.62 11.04 -10.10
C GLN A 25 6.98 10.35 -10.22
N GLU A 26 8.02 10.89 -9.57
CA GLU A 26 9.35 10.28 -9.54
C GLU A 26 9.28 8.87 -8.93
N GLU A 27 8.53 8.71 -7.83
CA GLU A 27 8.29 7.43 -7.20
C GLU A 27 7.52 6.46 -8.12
N LEU A 28 6.49 6.92 -8.83
CA LEU A 28 5.80 6.08 -9.82
C LEU A 28 6.69 5.64 -10.97
N GLU A 29 7.58 6.50 -11.48
CA GLU A 29 8.54 6.09 -12.51
C GLU A 29 9.57 5.08 -11.98
N ARG A 30 10.07 5.27 -10.75
CA ARG A 30 10.94 4.25 -10.12
C ARG A 30 10.23 2.92 -9.95
N VAL A 31 8.99 2.93 -9.46
CA VAL A 31 8.17 1.72 -9.28
C VAL A 31 7.95 1.04 -10.62
N LYS A 32 7.58 1.80 -11.66
CA LYS A 32 7.42 1.29 -13.02
C LYS A 32 8.67 0.60 -13.56
N GLU A 33 9.86 1.14 -13.30
CA GLU A 33 11.11 0.48 -13.68
C GLU A 33 11.33 -0.86 -12.95
N ARG A 34 10.83 -0.99 -11.71
CA ARG A 34 10.86 -2.25 -10.94
C ARG A 34 9.88 -3.31 -11.45
N ALA A 35 8.94 -2.98 -12.35
CA ALA A 35 8.05 -3.95 -12.99
C ALA A 35 8.81 -5.11 -13.65
N LYS A 36 10.04 -4.85 -14.12
CA LYS A 36 10.95 -5.85 -14.72
C LYS A 36 11.33 -7.00 -13.77
N GLN A 37 11.18 -6.79 -12.46
CA GLN A 37 11.50 -7.77 -11.43
C GLN A 37 10.31 -8.68 -11.11
N ILE A 38 9.09 -8.32 -11.56
CA ILE A 38 7.87 -9.06 -11.27
C ILE A 38 7.63 -10.14 -12.33
N ASP A 39 7.38 -11.37 -11.90
CA ASP A 39 7.14 -12.49 -12.80
C ASP A 39 5.68 -12.53 -13.31
N PHE A 40 5.43 -11.78 -14.39
CA PHE A 40 4.14 -11.77 -15.10
C PHE A 40 3.76 -13.10 -15.75
N LYS A 41 4.67 -14.09 -15.83
CA LYS A 41 4.28 -15.44 -16.28
C LYS A 41 3.49 -16.19 -15.22
N VAL A 42 3.70 -15.85 -13.94
CA VAL A 42 2.99 -16.45 -12.81
C VAL A 42 1.67 -15.73 -12.57
N ILE A 43 1.69 -14.40 -12.49
CA ILE A 43 0.47 -13.62 -12.16
C ILE A 43 -0.45 -13.38 -13.36
N GLY A 44 0.08 -13.49 -14.58
CA GLY A 44 -0.63 -13.16 -15.81
C GLY A 44 -0.63 -11.67 -16.14
N GLN A 45 -1.10 -11.34 -17.34
CA GLN A 45 -1.28 -9.96 -17.80
C GLN A 45 -2.77 -9.63 -17.93
N ALA A 46 -3.13 -8.38 -17.67
CA ALA A 46 -4.49 -7.92 -17.89
C ALA A 46 -4.84 -7.97 -19.39
N SER A 47 -6.04 -8.48 -19.70
CA SER A 47 -6.58 -8.50 -21.06
C SER A 47 -6.57 -7.10 -21.67
N SER A 48 -6.13 -6.98 -22.91
CA SER A 48 -6.00 -5.69 -23.60
C SER A 48 -6.42 -5.84 -25.05
N THR A 49 -7.04 -4.80 -25.58
CA THR A 49 -7.58 -4.76 -26.95
C THR A 49 -7.64 -3.32 -27.44
N GLU A 50 -7.86 -3.11 -28.74
CA GLU A 50 -8.07 -1.79 -29.33
C GLU A 50 -9.57 -1.54 -29.54
N LEU A 51 -9.97 -0.27 -29.53
CA LEU A 51 -11.31 0.11 -29.96
C LEU A 51 -11.43 -0.10 -31.48
N LYS A 52 -12.57 -0.59 -31.95
CA LYS A 52 -12.77 -0.80 -33.39
C LYS A 52 -13.17 0.50 -34.11
N GLU A 53 -13.76 1.43 -33.36
CA GLU A 53 -14.30 2.68 -33.88
C GLU A 53 -14.19 3.82 -32.86
N GLU A 54 -14.54 5.03 -33.30
CA GLU A 54 -14.63 6.18 -32.42
C GLU A 54 -15.74 5.99 -31.38
N VAL A 55 -15.41 6.20 -30.12
CA VAL A 55 -16.34 6.11 -29.01
C VAL A 55 -16.70 7.52 -28.54
N LYS A 56 -18.00 7.82 -28.55
CA LYS A 56 -18.53 9.11 -28.11
C LYS A 56 -18.64 9.19 -26.59
N LYS A 57 -18.58 10.42 -26.05
CA LYS A 57 -18.89 10.69 -24.65
C LYS A 57 -20.26 10.13 -24.28
N GLY A 58 -20.34 9.39 -23.18
CA GLY A 58 -21.59 8.78 -22.69
C GLY A 58 -22.03 7.54 -23.46
N ALA A 59 -21.17 6.95 -24.29
CA ALA A 59 -21.47 5.69 -24.96
C ALA A 59 -21.78 4.58 -23.94
N THR A 60 -22.87 3.85 -24.19
CA THR A 60 -23.32 2.70 -23.39
C THR A 60 -22.92 1.36 -23.99
N THR A 61 -22.25 1.39 -25.14
CA THR A 61 -21.73 0.22 -25.84
C THR A 61 -20.35 0.55 -26.42
N LEU A 62 -19.45 -0.42 -26.42
CA LEU A 62 -18.10 -0.31 -26.99
C LEU A 62 -17.83 -1.52 -27.88
N GLU A 63 -17.51 -1.28 -29.14
CA GLU A 63 -17.04 -2.33 -30.04
C GLU A 63 -15.50 -2.38 -29.98
N VAL A 64 -14.96 -3.54 -29.59
CA VAL A 64 -13.51 -3.76 -29.51
C VAL A 64 -13.02 -4.72 -30.59
N ALA A 65 -11.71 -4.72 -30.86
CA ALA A 65 -11.13 -5.61 -31.85
C ALA A 65 -11.29 -7.10 -31.46
N ASN A 66 -11.10 -7.41 -30.18
CA ASN A 66 -11.28 -8.74 -29.60
C ASN A 66 -11.66 -8.62 -28.12
N ALA A 67 -12.77 -9.25 -27.72
CA ALA A 67 -13.24 -9.31 -26.35
C ALA A 67 -13.21 -10.72 -25.74
N ALA A 68 -12.58 -11.70 -26.38
CA ALA A 68 -12.60 -13.10 -25.94
C ALA A 68 -12.10 -13.29 -24.50
N ASP A 69 -10.99 -12.62 -24.17
CA ASP A 69 -10.35 -12.70 -22.85
C ASP A 69 -10.92 -11.70 -21.81
N PHE A 70 -12.00 -10.98 -22.17
CA PHE A 70 -12.71 -10.10 -21.25
C PHE A 70 -13.88 -10.85 -20.62
N GLU A 71 -14.06 -10.64 -19.31
CA GLU A 71 -15.17 -11.19 -18.53
C GLU A 71 -16.52 -10.61 -19.00
N GLU A 72 -17.61 -11.32 -18.72
CA GLU A 72 -18.97 -10.91 -19.11
C GLU A 72 -19.35 -9.54 -18.55
N GLN A 73 -18.87 -9.23 -17.34
CA GLN A 73 -19.04 -7.96 -16.65
C GLN A 73 -17.69 -7.59 -16.03
N GLY A 74 -17.40 -6.29 -15.91
CA GLY A 74 -16.14 -5.87 -15.31
C GLY A 74 -15.84 -4.41 -15.50
N SER A 75 -14.58 -4.06 -15.25
CA SER A 75 -14.05 -2.73 -15.44
C SER A 75 -12.73 -2.74 -16.21
N ALA A 76 -12.47 -1.63 -16.87
CA ALA A 76 -11.31 -1.43 -17.72
C ALA A 76 -10.91 0.04 -17.73
N SER A 77 -9.74 0.31 -18.26
CA SER A 77 -9.34 1.65 -18.65
C SER A 77 -9.17 1.78 -20.15
N ILE A 78 -9.70 2.87 -20.69
CA ILE A 78 -9.41 3.32 -22.05
C ILE A 78 -8.25 4.31 -21.97
N GLN A 79 -7.18 4.04 -22.71
CA GLN A 79 -5.95 4.81 -22.74
C GLN A 79 -5.66 5.34 -24.15
N ASP A 80 -5.37 6.64 -24.25
CA ASP A 80 -4.86 7.27 -25.46
C ASP A 80 -3.80 8.34 -25.10
N GLY A 81 -3.33 9.11 -26.08
CA GLY A 81 -2.33 10.17 -25.86
C GLY A 81 -2.79 11.33 -24.95
N LYS A 82 -4.08 11.42 -24.62
CA LYS A 82 -4.64 12.42 -23.68
C LYS A 82 -4.79 11.87 -22.26
N GLY A 83 -4.47 10.60 -22.03
CA GLY A 83 -4.49 9.94 -20.73
C GLY A 83 -5.49 8.80 -20.65
N THR A 84 -5.89 8.47 -19.43
CA THR A 84 -6.62 7.25 -19.10
C THR A 84 -8.02 7.57 -18.56
N THR A 85 -9.01 6.72 -18.84
CA THR A 85 -10.38 6.85 -18.30
C THR A 85 -10.90 5.48 -17.90
N ARG A 86 -11.31 5.33 -16.63
CA ARG A 86 -11.91 4.10 -16.11
C ARG A 86 -13.36 3.99 -16.58
N ILE A 87 -13.73 2.79 -17.01
CA ILE A 87 -15.07 2.41 -17.44
C ILE A 87 -15.48 1.11 -16.75
N SER A 88 -16.77 0.80 -16.79
CA SER A 88 -17.30 -0.53 -16.46
C SER A 88 -18.34 -0.96 -17.48
N TRP A 89 -18.61 -2.26 -17.58
CA TRP A 89 -19.65 -2.86 -18.41
C TRP A 89 -20.39 -3.95 -17.64
N THR A 90 -21.62 -4.26 -18.06
CA THR A 90 -22.52 -5.22 -17.38
C THR A 90 -22.91 -6.40 -18.26
N GLY A 91 -22.39 -6.49 -19.48
CA GLY A 91 -22.61 -7.61 -20.38
C GLY A 91 -21.72 -7.54 -21.61
N LYS A 92 -21.63 -8.65 -22.34
CA LYS A 92 -20.87 -8.77 -23.59
C LYS A 92 -21.70 -9.50 -24.66
N ASP A 93 -21.69 -8.98 -25.88
CA ASP A 93 -22.27 -9.66 -27.05
C ASP A 93 -21.19 -9.76 -28.14
N GLY A 94 -20.52 -10.92 -28.20
CA GLY A 94 -19.34 -11.11 -29.05
C GLY A 94 -18.21 -10.14 -28.67
N ASN A 95 -17.92 -9.18 -29.55
CA ASN A 95 -16.91 -8.14 -29.37
C ASN A 95 -17.49 -6.80 -28.89
N ALA A 96 -18.80 -6.72 -28.65
CA ALA A 96 -19.44 -5.54 -28.10
C ALA A 96 -19.55 -5.65 -26.57
N LEU A 97 -18.95 -4.72 -25.84
CA LEU A 97 -19.22 -4.53 -24.41
C LEU A 97 -20.50 -3.68 -24.27
N THR A 98 -21.42 -4.10 -23.42
CA THR A 98 -22.76 -3.50 -23.26
C THR A 98 -22.98 -3.01 -21.83
N GLY A 99 -23.90 -2.06 -21.66
CA GLY A 99 -24.15 -1.42 -20.37
C GLY A 99 -22.93 -0.62 -19.87
N VAL A 100 -22.16 -0.07 -20.82
CA VAL A 100 -20.93 0.66 -20.54
C VAL A 100 -21.23 1.94 -19.79
N THR A 101 -20.45 2.23 -18.75
CA THR A 101 -20.48 3.50 -18.04
C THR A 101 -19.06 4.07 -17.85
N GLY A 102 -18.95 5.36 -17.51
CA GLY A 102 -17.65 6.00 -17.25
C GLY A 102 -16.97 6.63 -18.49
N VAL A 103 -17.58 6.57 -19.67
CA VAL A 103 -17.05 7.22 -20.88
C VAL A 103 -17.25 8.73 -20.80
N THR A 104 -16.30 9.45 -20.22
CA THR A 104 -16.41 10.90 -19.95
C THR A 104 -16.00 11.81 -21.11
N ARG A 105 -15.37 11.25 -22.15
CA ARG A 105 -14.85 11.97 -23.32
C ARG A 105 -14.88 11.09 -24.59
N VAL A 106 -14.51 11.69 -25.72
CA VAL A 106 -14.39 10.98 -27.00
C VAL A 106 -13.05 10.25 -27.08
N PHE A 107 -13.05 9.04 -27.63
CA PHE A 107 -11.86 8.22 -27.90
C PHE A 107 -11.83 7.81 -29.37
N ALA A 108 -10.64 7.86 -29.97
CA ALA A 108 -10.42 7.35 -31.32
C ALA A 108 -10.33 5.82 -31.31
N ALA A 109 -10.50 5.19 -32.48
CA ALA A 109 -10.34 3.75 -32.64
C ALA A 109 -8.95 3.24 -32.18
N SER A 110 -7.89 4.05 -32.34
CA SER A 110 -6.54 3.67 -31.89
C SER A 110 -6.36 3.68 -30.37
N ALA A 111 -7.38 3.98 -29.56
CA ALA A 111 -7.27 3.92 -28.11
C ALA A 111 -7.25 2.46 -27.65
N THR A 112 -6.44 2.18 -26.63
CA THR A 112 -6.32 0.85 -26.06
C THR A 112 -7.25 0.71 -24.87
N LEU A 113 -8.04 -0.36 -24.85
CA LEU A 113 -8.82 -0.80 -23.70
C LEU A 113 -8.06 -1.89 -22.96
N ARG A 114 -7.82 -1.73 -21.66
CA ARG A 114 -7.18 -2.73 -20.80
C ARG A 114 -8.03 -3.04 -19.58
N ALA A 115 -8.24 -4.32 -19.29
CA ALA A 115 -8.94 -4.77 -18.09
C ALA A 115 -8.27 -4.19 -16.83
N GLN A 116 -9.09 -3.66 -15.93
CA GLN A 116 -8.61 -2.98 -14.73
C GLN A 116 -9.71 -2.97 -13.67
N ASP A 117 -9.43 -3.60 -12.54
CA ASP A 117 -10.30 -3.64 -11.38
C ASP A 117 -10.08 -2.44 -10.45
N ASP A 118 -10.97 -2.25 -9.48
CA ASP A 118 -10.80 -1.25 -8.41
C ASP A 118 -10.02 -1.85 -7.24
N LEU A 119 -8.69 -1.77 -7.28
CA LEU A 119 -7.85 -2.47 -6.30
C LEU A 119 -8.03 -1.92 -4.88
N GLN A 120 -8.59 -0.71 -4.73
CA GLN A 120 -8.89 -0.11 -3.43
C GLN A 120 -9.97 -0.86 -2.63
N VAL A 121 -10.72 -1.76 -3.26
CA VAL A 121 -11.64 -2.66 -2.55
C VAL A 121 -10.87 -3.63 -1.64
N ILE A 122 -9.61 -3.93 -1.96
CA ILE A 122 -8.74 -4.76 -1.12
C ILE A 122 -8.19 -3.88 0.02
N LYS A 123 -8.49 -4.29 1.25
CA LYS A 123 -8.00 -3.62 2.46
C LYS A 123 -6.47 -3.58 2.47
N GLY A 124 -5.92 -2.40 2.74
CA GLY A 124 -4.48 -2.12 2.69
C GLY A 124 -4.01 -1.49 1.37
N ILE A 125 -4.85 -1.49 0.33
CA ILE A 125 -4.57 -0.81 -0.94
C ILE A 125 -5.26 0.56 -0.93
N GLY A 126 -4.51 1.62 -0.59
CA GLY A 126 -4.97 3.00 -0.75
C GLY A 126 -4.76 3.55 -2.16
N PRO A 127 -5.26 4.76 -2.49
CA PRO A 127 -5.17 5.34 -3.83
C PRO A 127 -3.75 5.36 -4.42
N PHE A 128 -2.75 5.75 -3.62
CA PHE A 128 -1.38 5.80 -4.10
C PHE A 128 -0.74 4.41 -4.25
N ILE A 129 -1.15 3.44 -3.43
CA ILE A 129 -0.71 2.05 -3.56
C ILE A 129 -1.30 1.43 -4.84
N GLU A 130 -2.58 1.69 -5.14
CA GLU A 130 -3.17 1.30 -6.42
C GLU A 130 -2.43 1.94 -7.60
N GLU A 131 -2.10 3.23 -7.55
CA GLU A 131 -1.30 3.87 -8.60
C GLU A 131 0.06 3.20 -8.81
N LYS A 132 0.74 2.80 -7.72
CA LYS A 132 2.01 2.06 -7.79
C LYS A 132 1.84 0.65 -8.39
N LEU A 133 0.79 -0.08 -8.01
CA LEU A 133 0.47 -1.38 -8.60
C LEU A 133 0.18 -1.25 -10.10
N ASN A 134 -0.61 -0.23 -10.48
CA ASN A 134 -0.88 0.07 -11.88
C ASN A 134 0.42 0.43 -12.63
N ALA A 135 1.34 1.16 -12.00
CA ALA A 135 2.66 1.46 -12.57
C ALA A 135 3.51 0.19 -12.75
N LEU A 136 3.37 -0.82 -11.89
CA LEU A 136 3.97 -2.15 -12.09
C LEU A 136 3.29 -2.94 -13.22
N GLY A 137 2.07 -2.59 -13.62
CA GLY A 137 1.24 -3.38 -14.55
C GLY A 137 0.34 -4.41 -13.86
N ILE A 138 0.19 -4.33 -12.54
CA ILE A 138 -0.78 -5.10 -11.76
C ILE A 138 -2.04 -4.25 -11.65
N THR A 139 -3.07 -4.60 -12.44
CA THR A 139 -4.31 -3.81 -12.56
C THR A 139 -5.56 -4.61 -12.25
N THR A 140 -5.45 -5.91 -11.97
CA THR A 140 -6.62 -6.81 -11.77
C THR A 140 -6.52 -7.62 -10.48
N TYR A 141 -7.68 -8.00 -9.93
CA TYR A 141 -7.76 -8.93 -8.80
C TYR A 141 -7.13 -10.27 -9.16
N ARG A 142 -7.28 -10.74 -10.41
CA ARG A 142 -6.70 -12.01 -10.86
C ARG A 142 -5.18 -12.04 -10.73
N GLN A 143 -4.51 -10.94 -11.08
CA GLN A 143 -3.05 -10.84 -10.90
C GLN A 143 -2.65 -10.91 -9.42
N ILE A 144 -3.39 -10.25 -8.52
CA ILE A 144 -3.14 -10.30 -7.08
C ILE A 144 -3.43 -11.71 -6.53
N ALA A 145 -4.55 -12.32 -6.91
CA ALA A 145 -4.94 -13.66 -6.51
C ALA A 145 -3.92 -14.75 -6.92
N ASN A 146 -3.21 -14.52 -8.02
CA ASN A 146 -2.19 -15.44 -8.54
C ASN A 146 -0.80 -15.24 -7.92
N MET A 147 -0.59 -14.22 -7.06
CA MET A 147 0.71 -14.02 -6.42
C MET A 147 1.04 -15.22 -5.52
N THR A 148 2.28 -15.70 -5.67
CA THR A 148 2.88 -16.64 -4.71
C THR A 148 3.44 -15.87 -3.52
N ALA A 149 3.75 -16.56 -2.42
CA ALA A 149 4.39 -15.92 -1.26
C ALA A 149 5.68 -15.15 -1.61
N LYS A 150 6.44 -15.61 -2.61
CA LYS A 150 7.63 -14.91 -3.11
C LYS A 150 7.25 -13.61 -3.84
N LEU A 151 6.23 -13.68 -4.71
CA LEU A 151 5.74 -12.52 -5.43
C LEU A 151 5.09 -11.49 -4.52
N GLU A 152 4.43 -11.90 -3.44
CA GLU A 152 3.92 -10.97 -2.44
C GLU A 152 5.05 -10.12 -1.82
N ASP A 153 6.21 -10.73 -1.54
CA ASP A 153 7.39 -10.01 -1.03
C ASP A 153 8.00 -9.10 -2.10
N GLU A 154 8.22 -9.62 -3.32
CA GLU A 154 8.76 -8.87 -4.45
C GLU A 154 7.89 -7.66 -4.81
N VAL A 155 6.56 -7.83 -4.82
CA VAL A 155 5.61 -6.74 -5.03
C VAL A 155 5.70 -5.74 -3.90
N ASN A 156 5.68 -6.18 -2.63
CA ASN A 156 5.77 -5.30 -1.47
C ASN A 156 7.00 -4.38 -1.53
N GLU A 157 8.16 -4.94 -1.90
CA GLU A 157 9.40 -4.19 -2.10
C GLU A 157 9.33 -3.29 -3.34
N ALA A 158 8.79 -3.78 -4.45
CA ALA A 158 8.71 -3.04 -5.70
C ALA A 158 7.83 -1.79 -5.58
N ILE A 159 6.74 -1.84 -4.81
CA ILE A 159 5.89 -0.67 -4.53
C ILE A 159 6.42 0.20 -3.37
N GLU A 160 7.62 -0.05 -2.86
CA GLU A 160 8.22 0.72 -1.75
C GLU A 160 7.25 0.84 -0.55
N PHE A 161 6.52 -0.23 -0.25
CA PHE A 161 5.54 -0.26 0.85
C PHE A 161 6.19 -0.74 2.14
N PHE A 162 5.53 -0.53 3.28
CA PHE A 162 6.07 -1.02 4.55
C PHE A 162 6.33 -2.53 4.46
N PRO A 163 7.47 -3.03 4.95
CA PRO A 163 7.84 -4.44 4.80
C PRO A 163 6.73 -5.41 5.25
N GLY A 164 6.41 -6.38 4.40
CA GLY A 164 5.48 -7.47 4.70
C GLY A 164 3.98 -7.13 4.68
N ARG A 165 3.60 -5.89 4.32
CA ARG A 165 2.21 -5.45 4.30
C ARG A 165 1.31 -6.24 3.35
N VAL A 166 1.78 -6.58 2.16
CA VAL A 166 0.99 -7.33 1.17
C VAL A 166 0.44 -8.64 1.77
N LYS A 167 1.31 -9.39 2.46
CA LYS A 167 0.95 -10.64 3.16
C LYS A 167 0.11 -10.39 4.41
N ARG A 168 0.55 -9.43 5.23
CA ARG A 168 -0.09 -9.13 6.52
C ARG A 168 -1.53 -8.66 6.35
N ASP A 169 -1.76 -7.88 5.30
CA ASP A 169 -3.08 -7.39 4.92
C ASP A 169 -3.82 -8.42 4.03
N GLN A 170 -3.23 -9.59 3.75
CA GLN A 170 -3.83 -10.72 3.06
C GLN A 170 -4.40 -10.40 1.67
N TRP A 171 -3.69 -9.60 0.86
CA TRP A 171 -4.19 -9.12 -0.43
C TRP A 171 -4.59 -10.27 -1.36
N VAL A 172 -3.81 -11.34 -1.42
CA VAL A 172 -4.09 -12.53 -2.25
C VAL A 172 -5.43 -13.17 -1.86
N ALA A 173 -5.68 -13.37 -0.56
CA ALA A 173 -6.91 -13.98 -0.08
C ALA A 173 -8.13 -13.09 -0.36
N GLN A 174 -8.00 -11.77 -0.14
CA GLN A 174 -9.05 -10.81 -0.47
C GLN A 174 -9.37 -10.80 -1.98
N ALA A 175 -8.35 -10.79 -2.83
CA ALA A 175 -8.52 -10.83 -4.28
C ALA A 175 -9.22 -12.12 -4.76
N LYS A 176 -8.88 -13.27 -4.17
CA LYS A 176 -9.56 -14.55 -4.44
C LYS A 176 -11.04 -14.49 -4.08
N ILE A 177 -11.39 -13.93 -2.92
CA ILE A 177 -12.79 -13.75 -2.50
C ILE A 177 -13.53 -12.84 -3.48
N LEU A 178 -12.91 -11.76 -3.96
CA LEU A 178 -13.50 -10.85 -4.96
C LEU A 178 -13.75 -11.53 -6.31
N LEU A 179 -12.98 -12.57 -6.64
CA LEU A 179 -13.18 -13.42 -7.81
C LEU A 179 -14.17 -14.57 -7.56
N GLY A 180 -14.77 -14.65 -6.37
CA GLY A 180 -15.69 -15.72 -5.99
C GLY A 180 -15.03 -17.06 -5.68
N GLU A 181 -13.71 -17.09 -5.48
CA GLU A 181 -12.99 -18.29 -5.05
C GLU A 181 -13.20 -18.56 -3.54
N ASP A 182 -13.16 -19.83 -3.15
CA ASP A 182 -13.22 -20.23 -1.74
C ASP A 182 -11.86 -19.96 -1.06
N ALA A 183 -11.71 -18.74 -0.54
CA ALA A 183 -10.60 -18.33 0.31
C ALA A 183 -11.13 -17.77 1.63
N LYS A 184 -10.37 -17.98 2.70
CA LYS A 184 -10.70 -17.51 4.05
C LYS A 184 -9.69 -16.50 4.51
N LEU A 185 -10.19 -15.38 5.03
CA LEU A 185 -9.37 -14.39 5.71
C LEU A 185 -9.08 -14.88 7.13
N ASP A 186 -7.86 -14.60 7.58
CA ASP A 186 -7.55 -14.67 9.01
C ASP A 186 -7.93 -13.31 9.62
N GLU A 187 -9.19 -13.19 10.04
CA GLU A 187 -9.71 -11.96 10.63
C GLU A 187 -8.89 -11.49 11.84
N LYS A 188 -8.30 -12.43 12.60
CA LYS A 188 -7.46 -12.09 13.74
C LYS A 188 -6.16 -11.44 13.25
N ALA A 189 -5.50 -12.04 12.26
CA ALA A 189 -4.31 -11.46 11.66
C ALA A 189 -4.59 -10.07 11.05
N LEU A 190 -5.74 -9.89 10.37
CA LEU A 190 -6.14 -8.59 9.82
C LEU A 190 -6.37 -7.53 10.90
N LYS A 191 -7.02 -7.88 12.01
CA LYS A 191 -7.20 -6.95 13.14
C LYS A 191 -5.86 -6.58 13.77
N GLN A 192 -4.95 -7.56 13.92
CA GLN A 192 -3.59 -7.30 14.39
C GLN A 192 -2.83 -6.40 13.42
N ALA A 193 -2.96 -6.60 12.11
CA ALA A 193 -2.34 -5.78 11.08
C ALA A 193 -2.76 -4.30 11.16
N GLU A 194 -4.07 -4.04 11.31
CA GLU A 194 -4.61 -2.69 11.49
C GLU A 194 -4.13 -2.04 12.78
N GLU A 195 -4.07 -2.82 13.86
CA GLU A 195 -3.56 -2.35 15.14
C GLU A 195 -2.08 -1.96 15.04
N LEU A 196 -1.25 -2.79 14.38
CA LEU A 196 0.15 -2.48 14.14
C LEU A 196 0.33 -1.26 13.22
N GLU A 197 -0.51 -1.07 12.21
CA GLU A 197 -0.47 0.13 11.35
C GLU A 197 -0.82 1.40 12.14
N ARG A 198 -1.87 1.36 12.96
CA ARG A 198 -2.24 2.48 13.84
C ARG A 198 -1.13 2.78 14.84
N ILE A 199 -0.45 1.75 15.35
CA ILE A 199 0.68 1.93 16.26
C ILE A 199 1.88 2.53 15.53
N ALA A 200 2.19 2.07 14.32
CA ALA A 200 3.28 2.65 13.51
C ALA A 200 3.09 4.15 13.27
N GLN A 201 1.87 4.62 13.04
CA GLN A 201 1.56 6.06 12.91
C GLN A 201 1.84 6.85 14.20
N LYS A 202 1.88 6.22 15.36
CA LYS A 202 2.21 6.87 16.64
C LYS A 202 3.72 6.97 16.89
N ALA A 203 4.55 6.34 16.05
CA ALA A 203 6.00 6.45 16.14
C ALA A 203 6.50 7.90 16.09
N GLU A 204 5.76 8.78 15.39
CA GLU A 204 6.07 10.21 15.30
C GLU A 204 6.10 10.94 16.66
N LYS A 205 5.50 10.34 17.70
CA LYS A 205 5.45 10.89 19.06
C LYS A 205 6.54 10.38 19.97
N ILE A 206 7.38 9.46 19.50
CA ILE A 206 8.44 8.83 20.30
C ILE A 206 9.76 9.56 20.05
N ASP A 207 10.46 9.93 21.12
CA ASP A 207 11.77 10.58 21.03
C ASP A 207 12.90 9.61 20.63
N PHE A 208 13.05 9.39 19.34
CA PHE A 208 14.16 8.62 18.77
C PHE A 208 15.52 9.31 18.85
N ALA A 209 15.60 10.61 19.18
CA ALA A 209 16.89 11.25 19.42
C ALA A 209 17.54 10.71 20.71
N THR A 210 16.71 10.36 21.71
CA THR A 210 17.16 9.71 22.94
C THR A 210 17.33 8.20 22.77
N LEU A 211 16.36 7.51 22.15
CA LEU A 211 16.42 6.04 22.01
C LEU A 211 17.48 5.56 21.00
N GLY A 212 17.77 6.38 19.98
CA GLY A 212 18.51 5.94 18.80
C GLY A 212 17.62 5.19 17.81
N VAL A 213 18.14 4.97 16.60
CA VAL A 213 17.43 4.30 15.51
C VAL A 213 18.11 2.98 15.21
N ALA A 214 17.30 1.93 15.03
CA ALA A 214 17.75 0.62 14.57
C ALA A 214 16.85 0.14 13.44
N SER A 215 17.37 -0.79 12.65
CA SER A 215 16.63 -1.46 11.58
C SER A 215 16.10 -2.83 12.03
N ALA A 216 15.16 -3.39 11.27
CA ALA A 216 14.64 -4.73 11.53
C ALA A 216 15.73 -5.83 11.47
N SER A 217 16.83 -5.61 10.75
CA SER A 217 17.97 -6.54 10.71
C SER A 217 18.81 -6.56 11.99
N GLU A 218 18.69 -5.53 12.82
CA GLU A 218 19.42 -5.42 14.10
C GLU A 218 18.57 -5.90 15.28
N LYS A 219 17.36 -6.39 15.00
CA LYS A 219 16.34 -6.70 16.00
C LYS A 219 16.84 -7.72 17.04
N ASP A 220 16.65 -7.36 18.30
CA ASP A 220 16.79 -8.23 19.46
C ASP A 220 15.49 -9.01 19.75
N ASP A 221 15.62 -10.10 20.51
CA ASP A 221 14.46 -10.80 21.08
C ASP A 221 13.94 -10.04 22.31
N LEU A 222 13.16 -8.98 22.08
CA LEU A 222 12.58 -8.15 23.13
C LEU A 222 11.65 -8.95 24.07
N LYS A 223 11.13 -10.10 23.63
CA LYS A 223 10.34 -11.00 24.50
C LYS A 223 11.16 -11.56 25.67
N ALA A 224 12.50 -11.46 25.63
CA ALA A 224 13.34 -11.76 26.79
C ALA A 224 13.04 -10.85 27.99
N ILE A 225 12.57 -9.61 27.74
CA ILE A 225 12.17 -8.67 28.80
C ILE A 225 10.83 -9.10 29.37
N LYS A 226 10.79 -9.32 30.69
CA LYS A 226 9.57 -9.70 31.39
C LYS A 226 8.48 -8.63 31.19
N GLY A 227 7.33 -9.07 30.68
CA GLY A 227 6.18 -8.21 30.39
C GLY A 227 6.00 -7.93 28.90
N ILE A 228 7.00 -8.24 28.06
CA ILE A 228 6.92 -8.17 26.60
C ILE A 228 6.52 -9.55 26.05
N GLY A 229 5.26 -9.68 25.63
CA GLY A 229 4.80 -10.84 24.87
C GLY A 229 5.03 -10.68 23.36
N PRO A 230 4.80 -11.73 22.54
CA PRO A 230 5.04 -11.68 21.10
C PRO A 230 4.37 -10.48 20.40
N PHE A 231 3.10 -10.22 20.71
CA PHE A 231 2.38 -9.10 20.10
C PHE A 231 2.85 -7.73 20.62
N ILE A 232 3.34 -7.64 21.85
CA ILE A 232 3.92 -6.40 22.38
C ILE A 232 5.25 -6.10 21.67
N GLU A 233 6.07 -7.11 21.42
CA GLU A 233 7.27 -6.95 20.59
C GLU A 233 6.91 -6.49 19.17
N GLU A 234 5.89 -7.08 18.54
CA GLU A 234 5.42 -6.61 17.21
C GLU A 234 5.02 -5.13 17.23
N LYS A 235 4.33 -4.67 18.28
CA LYS A 235 3.95 -3.27 18.44
C LYS A 235 5.16 -2.34 18.64
N LEU A 236 6.17 -2.77 19.40
CA LEU A 236 7.41 -2.02 19.57
C LEU A 236 8.17 -1.91 18.25
N ASN A 237 8.28 -3.01 17.49
CA ASN A 237 8.88 -3.00 16.17
C ASN A 237 8.11 -2.08 15.20
N ALA A 238 6.77 -2.06 15.28
CA ALA A 238 5.94 -1.16 14.50
C ALA A 238 6.22 0.32 14.84
N LEU A 239 6.59 0.64 16.08
CA LEU A 239 7.06 1.97 16.46
C LEU A 239 8.47 2.28 15.95
N GLY A 240 9.28 1.27 15.59
CA GLY A 240 10.70 1.44 15.25
C GLY A 240 11.65 1.10 16.41
N ILE A 241 11.15 0.45 17.47
CA ILE A 241 11.95 -0.02 18.61
C ILE A 241 12.23 -1.50 18.41
N PHE A 242 13.47 -1.83 18.07
CA PHE A 242 13.90 -3.18 17.69
C PHE A 242 14.91 -3.79 18.66
N THR A 243 15.62 -2.99 19.45
CA THR A 243 16.81 -3.43 20.20
C THR A 243 16.70 -3.25 21.71
N PHE A 244 17.46 -4.05 22.47
CA PHE A 244 17.64 -3.86 23.90
C PHE A 244 18.29 -2.51 24.20
N GLU A 245 19.18 -2.03 23.33
CA GLU A 245 19.81 -0.71 23.46
C GLU A 245 18.76 0.40 23.50
N GLN A 246 17.84 0.43 22.52
CA GLN A 246 16.76 1.41 22.50
C GLN A 246 15.92 1.33 23.77
N VAL A 247 15.47 0.15 24.17
CA VAL A 247 14.65 -0.01 25.38
C VAL A 247 15.41 0.42 26.65
N SER A 248 16.72 0.17 26.73
CA SER A 248 17.56 0.56 27.87
C SER A 248 17.69 2.07 28.08
N LYS A 249 17.46 2.86 27.02
CA LYS A 249 17.57 4.32 27.02
C LYS A 249 16.25 5.03 27.30
N MET A 250 15.15 4.31 27.52
CA MET A 250 13.87 4.91 27.86
C MET A 250 13.97 5.69 29.18
N THR A 251 13.69 7.00 29.13
CA THR A 251 13.47 7.82 30.32
C THR A 251 12.07 7.56 30.87
N PRO A 252 11.73 7.96 32.12
CA PRO A 252 10.38 7.82 32.65
C PRO A 252 9.29 8.41 31.78
N GLU A 253 9.59 9.48 31.04
CA GLU A 253 8.70 10.12 30.07
C GLU A 253 8.50 9.23 28.84
N ILE A 254 9.59 8.72 28.25
CA ILE A 254 9.51 7.84 27.08
C ILE A 254 8.84 6.51 27.42
N GLU A 255 9.04 5.97 28.62
CA GLU A 255 8.32 4.78 29.08
C GLU A 255 6.80 4.98 29.04
N GLU A 256 6.31 6.15 29.43
CA GLU A 256 4.87 6.48 29.38
C GLU A 256 4.40 6.69 27.93
N GLU A 257 5.17 7.43 27.12
CA GLU A 257 4.87 7.64 25.70
C GLU A 257 4.75 6.30 24.95
N VAL A 258 5.70 5.40 25.16
CA VAL A 258 5.70 4.05 24.58
C VAL A 258 4.53 3.22 25.10
N ASN A 259 4.25 3.28 26.41
CA ASN A 259 3.11 2.55 27.01
C ASN A 259 1.78 2.97 26.37
N VAL A 260 1.58 4.27 26.17
CA VAL A 260 0.39 4.83 25.49
C VAL A 260 0.39 4.48 23.99
N ALA A 261 1.54 4.59 23.33
CA ALA A 261 1.65 4.38 21.88
C ALA A 261 1.30 2.94 21.50
N ILE A 262 1.83 1.94 22.21
CA ILE A 262 1.52 0.52 21.98
C ILE A 262 0.15 0.09 22.54
N GLU A 263 -0.63 1.02 23.10
CA GLU A 263 -1.95 0.75 23.69
C GLU A 263 -1.89 -0.33 24.77
N PHE A 264 -0.87 -0.27 25.64
CA PHE A 264 -0.73 -1.22 26.73
C PHE A 264 -1.55 -0.81 27.95
N PHE A 265 -1.71 -1.72 28.91
CA PHE A 265 -2.30 -1.35 30.20
C PHE A 265 -1.48 -0.21 30.83
N PRO A 266 -2.12 0.81 31.42
CA PRO A 266 -1.42 1.98 31.96
C PRO A 266 -0.25 1.62 32.90
N GLY A 267 0.89 2.26 32.68
CA GLY A 267 2.09 2.17 33.53
C GLY A 267 2.85 0.84 33.51
N ARG A 268 2.52 -0.09 32.61
CA ARG A 268 3.13 -1.43 32.59
C ARG A 268 4.61 -1.42 32.22
N VAL A 269 5.02 -0.59 31.24
CA VAL A 269 6.41 -0.49 30.80
C VAL A 269 7.34 -0.20 31.99
N LYS A 270 6.99 0.83 32.77
CA LYS A 270 7.71 1.24 33.97
C LYS A 270 7.60 0.23 35.12
N ARG A 271 6.38 -0.25 35.40
CA ARG A 271 6.11 -1.19 36.51
C ARG A 271 6.86 -2.51 36.34
N ASP A 272 6.94 -2.98 35.10
CA ASP A 272 7.64 -4.21 34.77
C ASP A 272 9.15 -3.95 34.55
N GLU A 273 9.66 -2.75 34.84
CA GLU A 273 11.09 -2.37 34.79
C GLU A 273 11.77 -2.66 33.43
N TRP A 274 11.10 -2.38 32.31
CA TRP A 274 11.63 -2.73 30.97
C TRP A 274 13.00 -2.12 30.68
N ALA A 275 13.19 -0.81 30.94
CA ALA A 275 14.45 -0.14 30.67
C ALA A 275 15.64 -0.76 31.44
N LYS A 276 15.41 -1.12 32.70
CA LYS A 276 16.42 -1.76 33.56
C LYS A 276 16.77 -3.16 33.10
N GLN A 277 15.78 -3.98 32.73
CA GLN A 277 16.01 -5.32 32.19
C GLN A 277 16.76 -5.26 30.85
N ALA A 278 16.33 -4.37 29.96
CA ALA A 278 16.96 -4.17 28.67
C ALA A 278 18.41 -3.70 28.79
N LYS A 279 18.72 -2.86 29.79
CA LYS A 279 20.09 -2.45 30.07
C LYS A 279 20.99 -3.63 30.39
N THR A 280 20.55 -4.53 31.28
CA THR A 280 21.29 -5.76 31.59
C THR A 280 21.48 -6.63 30.35
N MET A 281 20.43 -6.82 29.53
CA MET A 281 20.51 -7.62 28.31
C MET A 281 21.42 -7.00 27.24
N HIS A 282 21.46 -5.68 27.13
CA HIS A 282 22.35 -4.98 26.22
C HIS A 282 23.81 -5.09 26.67
N GLU A 283 24.09 -4.96 27.97
CA GLU A 283 25.43 -5.13 28.55
C GLU A 283 25.93 -6.57 28.41
N ASP A 284 25.07 -7.58 28.64
CA ASP A 284 25.44 -9.00 28.49
C ASP A 284 25.68 -9.42 27.03
N LYS A 285 25.17 -8.65 26.06
CA LYS A 285 25.35 -8.85 24.62
C LYS A 285 26.64 -8.22 24.09
N ALA A 286 27.13 -7.15 24.74
CA ALA A 286 28.28 -6.34 24.31
C ALA A 286 29.63 -6.99 24.62
#